data_AF-A0A6A6LXG0-F1
#
_entry.id   AF-A0A6A6LXG0-F1
#
_cell.length_a   1.000
_cell.length_b   1.000
_cell.length_c   1.000
_cell.angle_alpha   90.00
_cell.angle_beta   90.00
_cell.angle_gamma   90.00
#
_symmetry.space_group_name_H-M   'P 1'
#
loop_
_entity.id
_entity.type
_entity.pdbx_description
1 polymer ?
#
loop_
_entity_poly.entity_id
_entity_poly.type
_entity_poly.pdbx_seq_one_letter_code
_entity_poly.pdbx_strand_id
1 'polypeptide(L)'
;MDINNGDEEEFEFSRNYFLAKECSGKKSTCKISDIDLIDEQELIAAVANIEPKHEKETIALVNSYKKLYPRWVFELRCGFGLLTYGFGYKKALIESFASTAFAEYPVVVINGYL
;
A
#
# COMPACT_ATOMS: atom_id res chain seq x y z
N MET A 1 7.11 26.58 21.06
CA MET A 1 8.28 26.00 20.38
C MET A 1 8.55 24.69 21.09
N ASP A 2 7.92 23.62 20.65
CA ASP A 2 8.10 22.27 21.19
C ASP A 2 9.17 21.58 20.33
N ILE A 3 10.43 21.80 20.68
CA ILE A 3 11.60 21.29 19.93
C ILE A 3 12.11 19.99 20.58
N ASN A 4 11.69 19.64 21.80
CA ASN A 4 12.24 18.50 22.56
C ASN A 4 11.65 17.12 22.25
N ASN A 5 10.53 16.99 21.54
CA ASN A 5 9.89 15.67 21.35
C ASN A 5 10.48 14.86 20.18
N GLY A 6 11.11 15.50 19.19
CA GLY A 6 11.70 14.80 18.04
C GLY A 6 13.02 14.10 18.39
N ASP A 7 13.84 14.74 19.24
CA ASP A 7 15.17 14.25 19.59
C ASP A 7 15.11 13.02 20.51
N GLU A 8 14.11 12.94 21.41
CA GLU A 8 13.90 11.78 22.29
C GLU A 8 13.43 10.54 21.51
N GLU A 9 12.50 10.70 20.56
CA GLU A 9 12.02 9.59 19.72
C GLU A 9 13.12 9.03 18.81
N GLU A 10 13.99 9.89 18.26
CA GLU A 10 15.13 9.48 17.43
C GLU A 10 16.22 8.78 18.25
N PHE A 11 16.46 9.24 19.48
CA PHE A 11 17.38 8.59 20.43
C PHE A 11 16.86 7.22 20.89
N GLU A 12 15.56 7.11 21.16
CA GLU A 12 14.93 5.86 21.59
C GLU A 12 14.93 4.82 20.45
N PHE A 13 14.67 5.25 19.21
CA PHE A 13 14.80 4.41 18.02
C PHE A 13 16.23 3.87 17.85
N SER A 14 17.23 4.74 18.00
CA SER A 14 18.64 4.36 17.92
C SER A 14 19.02 3.34 19.00
N ARG A 15 18.56 3.54 20.24
CA ARG A 15 18.83 2.62 21.35
C ARG A 15 18.20 1.24 21.13
N ASN A 16 16.98 1.19 20.62
CA ASN A 16 16.28 -0.05 20.30
C ASN A 16 17.00 -0.85 19.20
N TYR A 17 17.59 -0.18 18.21
CA TYR A 17 18.40 -0.83 17.18
C TYR A 17 19.63 -1.56 17.78
N PHE A 18 20.37 -0.92 18.68
CA PHE A 18 21.55 -1.52 19.30
C PHE A 18 21.20 -2.65 20.28
N LEU A 19 20.14 -2.49 21.07
CA LEU A 19 19.66 -3.53 21.98
C LEU A 19 19.19 -4.79 21.23
N ALA A 20 18.45 -4.63 20.12
CA ALA A 20 18.02 -5.75 19.28
C ALA A 20 19.20 -6.50 18.65
N LYS A 21 20.30 -5.81 18.35
CA LYS A 21 21.55 -6.40 17.85
C LYS A 21 22.29 -7.21 18.93
N GLU A 22 22.25 -6.77 20.18
CA GLU A 22 22.89 -7.46 21.31
C GLU A 22 22.10 -8.68 21.79
N CYS A 23 20.78 -8.72 21.59
CA CYS A 23 19.92 -9.87 21.88
C CYS A 23 20.12 -11.03 20.87
N SER A 24 21.26 -11.73 20.97
CA SER A 24 21.49 -13.02 20.29
C SER A 24 20.81 -14.18 21.03
N GLY A 25 19.48 -14.15 21.10
CA GLY A 25 18.69 -15.29 21.59
C GLY A 25 18.83 -16.52 20.67
N LYS A 26 18.55 -17.72 21.20
CA LYS A 26 18.48 -18.97 20.42
C LYS A 26 17.49 -18.79 19.26
N LYS A 27 17.97 -18.72 18.02
CA LYS A 27 17.14 -18.54 16.82
C LYS A 27 16.62 -19.90 16.35
N SER A 28 15.34 -20.00 16.02
CA SER A 28 14.80 -21.18 15.35
C SER A 28 15.47 -21.36 13.98
N THR A 29 15.79 -22.61 13.61
CA THR A 29 16.49 -22.95 12.37
C THR A 29 15.57 -23.20 11.18
N CYS A 30 14.24 -23.06 11.32
CA CYS A 30 13.31 -23.24 10.21
C CYS A 30 13.55 -22.16 9.15
N LYS A 31 14.08 -22.54 7.99
CA LYS A 31 14.33 -21.65 6.86
C LYS A 31 13.17 -21.73 5.87
N ILE A 32 12.99 -20.67 5.07
CA ILE A 32 12.06 -20.69 3.94
C ILE A 32 12.39 -21.80 2.93
N SER A 33 13.66 -22.22 2.85
CA SER A 33 14.14 -23.33 2.01
C SER A 33 13.67 -24.71 2.48
N ASP A 34 13.25 -24.83 3.75
CA ASP A 34 12.78 -26.09 4.31
C ASP A 34 11.28 -26.30 4.03
N ILE A 35 10.62 -25.34 3.37
CA ILE A 35 9.22 -25.40 2.97
C ILE A 35 9.12 -26.19 1.66
N ASP A 36 8.14 -27.09 1.58
CA ASP A 36 7.82 -27.80 0.35
C ASP A 36 7.25 -26.83 -0.68
N LEU A 37 7.91 -26.73 -1.84
CA LEU A 37 7.53 -25.80 -2.89
C LEU A 37 6.40 -26.42 -3.71
N ILE A 38 5.25 -25.77 -3.68
CA ILE A 38 4.08 -26.13 -4.48
C ILE A 38 4.29 -25.62 -5.92
N ASP A 39 3.78 -26.37 -6.90
CA ASP A 39 3.79 -25.96 -8.31
C ASP A 39 3.01 -24.65 -8.52
N GLU A 40 3.45 -23.84 -9.49
CA GLU A 40 2.84 -22.54 -9.76
C GLU A 40 1.35 -22.66 -10.09
N GLN A 41 0.97 -23.71 -10.82
CA GLN A 41 -0.40 -23.91 -11.25
C GLN A 41 -1.33 -24.21 -10.06
N GLU A 42 -0.85 -25.01 -9.10
CA GLU A 42 -1.58 -25.35 -7.88
C GLU A 42 -1.67 -24.13 -6.95
N LEU A 43 -0.61 -23.32 -6.86
CA LEU A 43 -0.62 -22.07 -6.10
C LEU A 43 -1.67 -21.09 -6.65
N ILE A 44 -1.71 -20.88 -7.96
CA ILE A 44 -2.69 -19.99 -8.59
C ILE A 44 -4.12 -20.48 -8.33
N ALA A 45 -4.37 -21.79 -8.49
CA ALA A 45 -5.67 -22.39 -8.21
C ALA A 45 -6.07 -22.22 -6.73
N ALA A 46 -5.14 -22.43 -5.80
CA ALA A 46 -5.38 -22.23 -4.38
C ALA A 46 -5.69 -20.77 -4.07
N VAL A 47 -4.92 -19.82 -4.59
CA VAL A 47 -5.13 -18.38 -4.39
C VAL A 47 -6.50 -17.94 -4.94
N ALA A 48 -6.90 -18.45 -6.10
CA ALA A 48 -8.21 -18.16 -6.68
C ALA A 48 -9.39 -18.69 -5.83
N ASN A 49 -9.17 -19.77 -5.06
CA ASN A 49 -10.18 -20.36 -4.18
C ASN A 49 -10.26 -19.66 -2.80
N ILE A 50 -9.32 -18.78 -2.46
CA ILE A 50 -9.34 -18.07 -1.18
C ILE A 50 -10.46 -17.03 -1.21
N GLU A 51 -11.45 -17.21 -0.35
CA GLU A 51 -12.54 -16.25 -0.20
C GLU A 51 -12.01 -14.94 0.43
N PRO A 52 -12.29 -13.78 -0.19
CA PRO A 52 -11.88 -12.49 0.34
C PRO A 52 -12.67 -12.14 1.62
N LYS A 53 -12.01 -12.20 2.78
CA LYS A 53 -12.63 -11.97 4.10
C LYS A 53 -13.32 -10.61 4.27
N HIS A 54 -12.81 -9.56 3.61
CA HIS A 54 -13.21 -8.16 3.82
C HIS A 54 -13.66 -7.45 2.55
N GLU A 55 -14.34 -8.18 1.65
CA GLU A 55 -14.76 -7.63 0.37
C GLU A 55 -15.74 -6.45 0.54
N LYS A 56 -16.71 -6.57 1.44
CA LYS A 56 -17.74 -5.55 1.68
C LYS A 56 -17.14 -4.24 2.17
N GLU A 57 -16.23 -4.32 3.14
CA GLU A 57 -15.52 -3.17 3.71
C GLU A 57 -14.62 -2.52 2.66
N THR A 58 -13.95 -3.34 1.84
CA THR A 58 -13.10 -2.86 0.74
C THR A 58 -13.92 -2.08 -0.29
N ILE A 59 -15.08 -2.60 -0.69
CA ILE A 59 -15.99 -1.91 -1.62
C ILE A 59 -16.51 -0.61 -1.00
N ALA A 60 -16.91 -0.62 0.28
CA ALA A 60 -17.37 0.57 0.98
C ALA A 60 -16.27 1.64 1.05
N LEU A 61 -15.02 1.23 1.30
CA LEU A 61 -13.86 2.10 1.34
C LEU A 61 -13.58 2.72 -0.04
N VAL A 62 -13.55 1.91 -1.10
CA VAL A 62 -13.37 2.40 -2.48
C VAL A 62 -14.48 3.38 -2.88
N ASN A 63 -15.72 3.08 -2.52
CA ASN A 63 -16.85 3.97 -2.78
C ASN A 63 -16.74 5.30 -2.01
N SER A 64 -16.14 5.30 -0.81
CA SER A 64 -15.89 6.54 -0.08
C SER A 64 -14.86 7.42 -0.81
N TYR A 65 -13.81 6.83 -1.40
CA TYR A 65 -12.84 7.58 -2.21
C TYR A 65 -13.45 8.12 -3.50
N LYS A 66 -14.33 7.37 -4.16
CA LYS A 66 -15.03 7.83 -5.37
C LYS A 66 -15.81 9.12 -5.16
N LYS A 67 -16.37 9.33 -3.95
CA LYS A 67 -17.06 10.59 -3.60
C LYS A 67 -16.14 11.80 -3.61
N LEU A 68 -14.82 11.61 -3.49
CA LEU A 68 -13.82 12.68 -3.49
C LEU A 68 -13.35 13.06 -4.90
N TYR A 69 -13.75 12.32 -5.95
CA TYR A 69 -13.30 12.59 -7.32
C TYR A 69 -13.55 14.03 -7.79
N PRO A 70 -14.71 14.66 -7.55
CA PRO A 70 -14.92 16.05 -7.95
C PRO A 70 -13.92 17.01 -7.30
N ARG A 71 -13.53 16.75 -6.05
CA ARG A 71 -12.54 17.54 -5.34
C ARG A 71 -11.15 17.36 -5.95
N TRP A 72 -10.75 16.14 -6.27
CA TRP A 72 -9.47 15.88 -6.94
C TRP A 72 -9.40 16.55 -8.32
N VAL A 73 -10.49 16.51 -9.10
CA VAL A 73 -10.56 17.21 -10.38
C VAL A 73 -10.43 18.71 -10.18
N PHE A 74 -11.06 19.28 -9.15
CA PHE A 74 -10.92 20.70 -8.83
C PHE A 74 -9.47 21.07 -8.50
N GLU A 75 -8.81 20.30 -7.63
CA GLU A 75 -7.40 20.53 -7.26
C GLU A 75 -6.47 20.43 -8.48
N LEU A 76 -6.70 19.45 -9.36
CA LEU A 76 -5.95 19.31 -10.62
C LEU A 76 -6.18 20.50 -11.58
N ARG A 77 -7.42 21.02 -11.67
CA ARG A 77 -7.73 22.21 -12.47
C ARG A 77 -7.08 23.49 -11.93
N CYS A 78 -6.83 23.55 -10.63
CA CYS A 78 -6.06 24.63 -10.00
C CYS A 78 -4.55 24.53 -10.24
N GLY A 79 -4.08 23.50 -10.95
CA GLY A 79 -2.66 23.32 -11.28
C GLY A 79 -1.86 22.54 -10.23
N PHE A 80 -2.52 21.96 -9.22
CA PHE A 80 -1.85 21.08 -8.26
C PHE A 80 -1.65 19.67 -8.83
N GLY A 81 -0.61 18.98 -8.37
CA GLY A 81 -0.44 17.54 -8.61
C GLY A 81 -1.06 16.71 -7.50
N LEU A 82 -1.68 15.57 -7.85
CA LEU A 82 -2.24 14.63 -6.88
C LEU A 82 -1.23 13.51 -6.59
N LEU A 83 -0.90 13.31 -5.31
CA LEU A 83 -0.08 12.19 -4.83
C LEU A 83 -0.87 11.36 -3.82
N THR A 84 -1.08 10.08 -4.13
CA THR A 84 -1.74 9.15 -3.22
C THR A 84 -0.70 8.31 -2.48
N TYR A 85 -0.63 8.43 -1.15
CA TYR A 85 0.16 7.58 -0.28
C TYR A 85 -0.77 6.72 0.59
N GLY A 86 -0.23 5.66 1.20
CA GLY A 86 -0.98 4.75 2.06
C GLY A 86 -0.84 3.29 1.66
N PHE A 87 -1.42 2.42 2.48
CA PHE A 87 -1.30 0.98 2.38
C PHE A 87 -2.11 0.40 1.21
N GLY A 88 -1.58 -0.64 0.58
CA GLY A 88 -2.28 -1.43 -0.44
C GLY A 88 -2.19 -0.91 -1.87
N TYR A 89 -2.82 -1.67 -2.76
CA TYR A 89 -2.81 -1.47 -4.21
C TYR A 89 -3.81 -0.39 -4.64
N LYS A 90 -3.28 0.74 -5.10
CA LYS A 90 -4.07 1.94 -5.46
C LYS A 90 -4.35 2.08 -6.95
N LYS A 91 -3.78 1.22 -7.80
CA LYS A 91 -3.90 1.33 -9.27
C LYS A 91 -5.36 1.27 -9.73
N ALA A 92 -6.15 0.34 -9.22
CA ALA A 92 -7.58 0.25 -9.58
C ALA A 92 -8.36 1.54 -9.25
N LEU A 93 -8.03 2.20 -8.14
CA LEU A 93 -8.66 3.46 -7.74
C LEU A 93 -8.27 4.62 -8.67
N ILE A 94 -7.01 4.68 -9.08
CA ILE A 94 -6.48 5.71 -9.98
C ILE A 94 -7.00 5.49 -11.41
N GLU A 95 -7.05 4.24 -11.88
CA GLU A 95 -7.64 3.89 -13.17
C GLU A 95 -9.14 4.22 -13.22
N SER A 96 -9.89 3.92 -12.15
CA SER A 96 -11.30 4.29 -12.08
C SER A 96 -11.49 5.80 -11.98
N PHE A 97 -10.59 6.53 -11.31
CA PHE A 97 -10.60 7.99 -11.30
C PHE A 97 -10.35 8.54 -12.71
N ALA A 98 -9.32 8.07 -13.39
CA ALA A 98 -8.97 8.52 -14.73
C ALA A 98 -10.10 8.27 -15.73
N SER A 99 -10.69 7.07 -15.69
CA SER A 99 -11.80 6.68 -16.57
C SER A 99 -13.07 7.50 -16.30
N THR A 100 -13.31 7.90 -15.06
CA THR A 100 -14.52 8.68 -14.69
C THR A 100 -14.33 10.17 -14.93
N ALA A 101 -13.18 10.73 -14.56
CA ALA A 101 -12.93 12.17 -14.57
C ALA A 101 -12.43 12.71 -15.92
N PHE A 102 -11.76 11.87 -16.73
CA PHE A 102 -11.09 12.27 -17.96
C PHE A 102 -11.57 11.47 -19.19
N ALA A 103 -12.82 11.00 -19.18
CA ALA A 103 -13.38 10.21 -20.28
C ALA A 103 -13.30 10.90 -21.67
N GLU A 104 -13.30 12.23 -21.68
CA GLU A 104 -13.25 13.05 -22.91
C GLU A 104 -11.84 13.55 -23.27
N TYR A 105 -10.83 13.25 -22.44
CA TYR A 105 -9.46 13.76 -22.59
C TYR A 105 -8.47 12.63 -22.86
N PRO A 106 -7.37 12.90 -23.60
CA PRO A 106 -6.31 11.92 -23.75
C PRO A 106 -5.62 11.68 -22.40
N VAL A 107 -5.62 10.42 -21.95
CA VAL A 107 -4.96 9.99 -20.71
C VAL A 107 -3.76 9.11 -21.05
N VAL A 108 -2.60 9.43 -20.47
CA VAL A 108 -1.40 8.60 -20.56
C VAL A 108 -1.17 7.93 -19.21
N VAL A 109 -1.14 6.60 -19.19
CA VAL A 109 -0.89 5.79 -17.99
C VAL A 109 0.56 5.30 -18.00
N ILE A 110 1.28 5.57 -16.92
CA ILE A 110 2.67 5.14 -16.73
C ILE A 110 2.72 4.13 -15.59
N ASN A 111 3.14 2.89 -15.88
CA ASN A 111 3.30 1.83 -14.90
C ASN A 111 4.74 1.84 -14.35
N GLY A 112 4.94 2.33 -13.12
CA GLY A 112 6.27 2.47 -12.51
C GLY A 112 6.79 1.26 -11.72
N TYR A 113 6.06 0.15 -11.69
CA TYR A 113 6.38 -1.06 -10.89
C TYR A 113 7.06 -2.17 -11.70
N LEU A 114 7.69 -1.81 -12.81
CA LEU A 114 8.42 -2.72 -13.70
C LEU A 114 9.63 -3.36 -13.00
#